data_AF-A0A818Z224-F1
#
_entry.id   AF-A0A818Z224-F1
#
_cell.length_a   1.000
_cell.length_b   1.000
_cell.length_c   1.000
_cell.angle_alpha   90.00
_cell.angle_beta   90.00
_cell.angle_gamma   90.00
#
_symmetry.space_group_name_H-M   'P 1'
#
loop_
_entity.id
_entity.type
_entity.pdbx_description
1 polymer ?
#
loop_
_entity_poly.entity_id
_entity_poly.type
_entity_poly.pdbx_seq_one_letter_code
_entity_poly.pdbx_strand_id
1 'polypeptide(L)'
;MVGTKPPPPPTTSTCPAIDEIKSTMEKLFDAQTEILLTKLAEMEKRLNELESCNPMGPSELFMGIYENLTIYNDWTLLYNKPYNHSTTSTELKAAADQCYSDRVVVGAMENENSTILNVAAVGPTRVLYLNVSAETPEEIENVLWYLESGRTFGFRPTDNDPNESPRSELFLGWYVDVNYGGWRAGKATNLYQNSKWRKIIYCMPTF
;
A
#
# COMPACT_ATOMS: atom_id res chain seq x y z
N MET A 1 39.79 54.47 56.30
CA MET A 1 40.70 53.65 55.48
C MET A 1 39.99 53.38 54.15
N VAL A 2 40.42 54.06 53.09
CA VAL A 2 39.81 53.95 51.76
C VAL A 2 40.53 52.81 51.03
N GLY A 3 39.85 51.68 50.84
CA GLY A 3 40.38 50.52 50.12
C GLY A 3 40.41 50.79 48.63
N THR A 4 41.58 50.88 48.04
CA THR A 4 41.77 51.02 46.59
C THR A 4 41.46 49.68 45.91
N LYS A 5 40.48 49.69 45.00
CA LYS A 5 40.11 48.53 44.17
C LYS A 5 41.30 48.15 43.28
N PRO A 6 41.74 46.87 43.26
CA PRO A 6 42.87 46.45 42.44
C PRO A 6 42.57 46.72 40.95
N PRO A 7 43.59 47.11 40.16
CA PRO A 7 43.41 47.38 38.74
C PRO A 7 42.92 46.11 38.02
N PRO A 8 42.02 46.25 37.04
CA PRO A 8 41.57 45.11 36.25
C PRO A 8 42.78 44.45 35.56
N PRO A 9 42.80 43.11 35.46
CA PRO A 9 43.88 42.40 34.81
C PRO A 9 44.04 42.88 33.35
N PRO A 10 45.27 42.95 32.83
CA PRO A 10 45.53 43.39 31.47
C PRO A 10 44.72 42.52 30.50
N THR A 11 43.93 43.17 29.67
CA THR A 11 43.18 42.53 28.58
C THR A 11 44.15 41.79 27.68
N THR A 12 43.94 40.48 27.56
CA THR A 12 44.78 39.56 26.78
C THR A 12 45.01 40.09 25.38
N SER A 13 46.27 40.41 25.05
CA SER A 13 46.73 40.67 23.69
C SER A 13 46.48 39.41 22.86
N THR A 14 45.53 39.47 21.94
CA THR A 14 45.31 38.41 20.97
C THR A 14 46.48 38.40 19.99
N CYS A 15 47.12 37.23 19.86
CA CYS A 15 48.20 37.01 18.91
C CYS A 15 47.60 36.98 17.49
N PRO A 16 48.01 37.86 16.55
CA PRO A 16 47.44 37.92 15.20
C PRO A 16 47.45 36.58 14.46
N ALA A 17 48.44 35.72 14.73
CA ALA A 17 48.53 34.39 14.15
C ALA A 17 47.38 33.46 14.61
N ILE A 18 46.87 33.62 15.84
CA ILE A 18 45.73 32.84 16.35
C ILE A 18 44.44 33.26 15.63
N ASP A 19 44.26 34.56 15.38
CA ASP A 19 43.08 35.08 14.68
C ASP A 19 43.07 34.65 13.20
N GLU A 20 44.25 34.58 12.55
CA GLU A 20 44.40 34.05 11.19
C GLU A 20 44.07 32.55 11.11
N ILE A 21 44.53 31.75 12.08
CA ILE A 21 44.21 30.32 12.17
C ILE A 21 42.71 30.12 12.36
N LYS A 22 42.08 30.86 13.29
CA LYS A 22 40.63 30.78 13.51
C LYS A 22 39.84 31.11 12.26
N SER A 23 40.17 32.22 11.59
CA SER A 23 39.52 32.62 10.34
C SER A 23 39.68 31.55 9.24
N THR A 24 40.85 30.92 9.16
CA THR A 24 41.10 29.84 8.19
C THR A 24 40.27 28.60 8.51
N MET A 25 40.15 28.23 9.78
CA MET A 25 39.32 27.10 10.21
C MET A 25 37.84 27.34 9.94
N GLU A 26 37.32 28.54 10.26
CA GLU A 26 35.93 28.91 9.98
C GLU A 26 35.61 28.80 8.48
N LYS A 27 36.46 29.36 7.63
CA LYS A 27 36.32 29.24 6.16
C LYS A 27 36.35 27.78 5.68
N LEU A 28 37.16 26.93 6.31
CA LEU A 28 37.23 25.51 5.97
C LEU A 28 35.93 24.79 6.36
N PHE A 29 35.39 25.07 7.54
CA PHE A 29 34.13 24.49 8.01
C PHE A 29 32.94 24.92 7.14
N ASP A 30 32.87 26.20 6.77
CA ASP A 30 31.82 26.70 5.88
C ASP A 30 31.89 26.02 4.51
N ALA A 31 33.08 25.91 3.93
CA ALA A 31 33.29 25.24 2.64
C ALA A 31 32.90 23.75 2.69
N GLN A 32 33.20 23.05 3.77
CA GLN A 32 32.79 21.65 3.93
C GLN A 32 31.27 21.51 4.10
N THR A 33 30.64 22.44 4.81
CA THR A 33 29.18 22.44 5.03
C THR A 33 28.43 22.62 3.71
N GLU A 34 28.86 23.56 2.86
CA GLU A 34 28.28 23.78 1.53
C GLU A 34 28.41 22.55 0.62
N ILE A 35 29.57 21.86 0.66
CA ILE A 35 29.77 20.62 -0.10
C ILE A 35 28.81 19.53 0.36
N LEU A 36 28.61 19.39 1.68
CA LEU A 36 27.70 18.38 2.23
C LEU A 36 26.24 18.66 1.86
N LEU A 37 25.80 19.92 1.98
CA LEU A 37 24.43 20.31 1.61
C LEU A 37 24.17 20.09 0.12
N THR A 38 25.14 20.41 -0.74
CA THR A 38 25.02 20.17 -2.18
C THR A 38 24.88 18.68 -2.49
N LYS A 39 25.69 17.82 -1.87
CA LYS A 39 25.60 16.37 -2.06
C LYS A 39 24.29 15.80 -1.53
N LEU A 40 23.77 16.33 -0.41
CA LEU A 40 22.48 15.90 0.13
C LEU A 40 21.34 16.20 -0.85
N ALA A 41 21.30 17.42 -1.39
CA ALA A 41 20.30 17.81 -2.39
C ALA A 41 20.41 16.97 -3.68
N GLU A 42 21.63 16.61 -4.11
CA GLU A 42 21.84 15.72 -5.25
C GLU A 42 21.34 14.29 -4.96
N MET A 43 21.58 13.77 -3.75
CA MET A 43 21.06 12.47 -3.34
C MET A 43 19.54 12.44 -3.25
N GLU A 44 18.92 13.47 -2.68
CA GLU A 44 17.45 13.62 -2.64
C GLU A 44 16.86 13.68 -4.05
N LYS A 45 17.49 14.44 -4.96
CA LYS A 45 17.10 14.47 -6.36
C LYS A 45 17.19 13.09 -7.01
N ARG A 46 18.30 12.38 -6.81
CA ARG A 46 18.48 11.01 -7.34
C ARG A 46 17.49 10.02 -6.74
N LEU A 47 17.14 10.17 -5.47
CA LEU A 47 16.12 9.34 -4.83
C LEU A 47 14.75 9.58 -5.45
N ASN A 48 14.35 10.84 -5.65
CA ASN A 48 13.09 11.18 -6.34
C ASN A 48 13.07 10.68 -7.80
N GLU A 49 14.21 10.74 -8.50
CA GLU A 49 14.35 10.17 -9.84
C GLU A 49 14.24 8.64 -9.83
N LEU A 50 14.80 7.96 -8.82
CA LEU A 50 14.69 6.51 -8.65
C LEU A 50 13.27 6.08 -8.28
N GLU A 51 12.57 6.82 -7.43
CA GLU A 51 11.14 6.60 -7.14
C GLU A 51 10.28 6.81 -8.41
N SER A 52 10.66 7.74 -9.28
CA SER A 52 10.05 7.91 -10.60
C SER A 52 10.38 6.79 -11.59
N CYS A 53 11.52 6.09 -11.43
CA CYS A 53 11.97 5.03 -12.33
C CYS A 53 11.60 3.61 -11.87
N ASN A 54 11.21 3.45 -10.60
CA ASN A 54 10.76 2.20 -10.03
C ASN A 54 9.34 2.35 -9.48
N PRO A 55 8.31 2.58 -10.33
CA PRO A 55 6.99 2.12 -9.95
C PRO A 55 7.16 0.60 -9.80
N MET A 56 7.11 0.10 -8.56
CA MET A 56 7.15 -1.33 -8.24
C MET A 56 6.44 -2.08 -9.37
N GLY A 57 7.24 -2.77 -10.20
CA GLY A 57 6.74 -3.27 -11.47
C GLY A 57 5.58 -4.22 -11.22
N PRO A 58 4.66 -4.42 -12.19
CA PRO A 58 3.57 -5.39 -12.05
C PRO A 58 4.06 -6.80 -11.65
N SER A 59 5.33 -7.10 -11.90
CA SER A 59 6.06 -8.33 -11.56
C SER A 59 6.40 -8.51 -10.07
N GLU A 60 6.33 -7.47 -9.24
CA GLU A 60 6.82 -7.53 -7.85
C GLU A 60 5.71 -7.50 -6.80
N LEU A 61 4.43 -7.53 -7.18
CA LEU A 61 3.40 -7.72 -6.16
C LEU A 61 3.60 -9.07 -5.51
N PHE A 62 3.71 -9.08 -4.19
CA PHE A 62 3.71 -10.28 -3.36
C PHE A 62 2.27 -10.70 -3.06
N MET A 63 2.08 -11.91 -2.54
CA MET A 63 0.77 -12.28 -2.00
C MET A 63 0.51 -11.45 -0.74
N GLY A 64 -0.71 -10.94 -0.59
CA GLY A 64 -1.02 -9.98 0.47
C GLY A 64 -2.19 -9.07 0.13
N ILE A 65 -2.52 -8.17 1.06
CA ILE A 65 -3.60 -7.18 0.90
C ILE A 65 -2.98 -5.79 0.70
N TYR A 66 -3.55 -5.05 -0.22
CA TYR A 66 -3.11 -3.73 -0.67
C TYR A 66 -4.25 -2.72 -0.57
N GLU A 67 -3.90 -1.49 -0.19
CA GLU A 67 -4.77 -0.33 -0.29
C GLU A 67 -4.36 0.53 -1.47
N ASN A 68 -5.34 1.09 -2.17
CA ASN A 68 -5.12 1.99 -3.30
C ASN A 68 -4.16 1.41 -4.36
N LEU A 69 -4.31 0.11 -4.65
CA LEU A 69 -3.48 -0.59 -5.62
C LEU A 69 -3.77 -0.07 -7.03
N THR A 70 -2.74 0.43 -7.71
CA THR A 70 -2.85 0.86 -9.11
C THR A 70 -2.90 -0.36 -10.02
N ILE A 71 -3.80 -0.33 -11.00
CA ILE A 71 -3.95 -1.36 -12.03
C ILE A 71 -2.89 -1.15 -13.10
N TYR A 72 -2.25 -2.24 -13.51
CA TYR A 72 -1.23 -2.25 -14.54
C TYR A 72 -1.79 -2.75 -15.87
N ASN A 73 -1.25 -2.26 -16.99
CA ASN A 73 -1.77 -2.51 -18.33
C ASN A 73 -1.59 -3.96 -18.82
N ASP A 74 -0.70 -4.73 -18.19
CA ASP A 74 -0.41 -6.13 -18.51
C ASP A 74 -1.31 -7.12 -17.76
N TRP A 75 -2.17 -6.64 -16.87
CA TRP A 75 -3.14 -7.48 -16.18
C TRP A 75 -4.36 -7.72 -17.07
N THR A 76 -4.80 -8.98 -17.13
CA THR A 76 -5.99 -9.33 -17.90
C THR A 76 -7.23 -9.22 -17.01
N LEU A 77 -8.18 -8.35 -17.36
CA LEU A 77 -9.43 -8.23 -16.61
C LEU A 77 -10.32 -9.48 -16.84
N LEU A 78 -10.58 -10.24 -15.78
CA LEU A 78 -11.38 -11.47 -15.82
C LEU A 78 -12.83 -11.24 -15.38
N TYR A 79 -13.03 -10.36 -14.41
CA TYR A 79 -14.34 -10.10 -13.81
C TYR A 79 -14.48 -8.61 -13.48
N ASN A 80 -15.56 -8.00 -13.96
CA ASN A 80 -15.93 -6.63 -13.62
C ASN A 80 -17.45 -6.49 -13.55
N LYS A 81 -17.99 -6.48 -12.34
CA LYS A 81 -19.43 -6.33 -12.11
C LYS A 81 -19.71 -5.28 -11.06
N PRO A 82 -20.81 -4.51 -11.16
CA PRO A 82 -21.21 -3.60 -10.11
C PRO A 82 -21.50 -4.37 -8.82
N TYR A 83 -21.36 -3.73 -7.66
CA TYR A 83 -21.63 -4.39 -6.39
C TYR A 83 -23.08 -4.87 -6.29
N ASN A 84 -24.06 -4.20 -6.91
CA ASN A 84 -25.45 -4.68 -6.98
C ASN A 84 -25.69 -5.94 -7.83
N HIS A 85 -24.68 -6.44 -8.55
CA HIS A 85 -24.78 -7.68 -9.32
C HIS A 85 -24.84 -8.90 -8.40
N SER A 86 -25.75 -9.84 -8.66
CA SER A 86 -25.80 -11.14 -7.98
C SER A 86 -24.70 -12.07 -8.52
N THR A 87 -23.53 -12.12 -7.86
CA THR A 87 -22.42 -12.99 -8.29
C THR A 87 -22.78 -14.46 -8.11
N THR A 88 -22.37 -15.31 -9.04
CA THR A 88 -22.46 -16.78 -8.91
C THR A 88 -21.08 -17.43 -8.78
N SER A 89 -21.01 -18.58 -8.12
CA SER A 89 -19.79 -19.40 -8.05
C SER A 89 -19.36 -19.88 -9.44
N THR A 90 -20.31 -20.11 -10.35
CA THR A 90 -20.04 -20.41 -11.76
C THR A 90 -19.25 -19.28 -12.46
N GLU A 91 -19.58 -18.01 -12.21
CA GLU A 91 -18.83 -16.88 -12.77
C GLU A 91 -17.42 -16.76 -12.20
N LEU A 92 -17.25 -17.00 -10.89
CA LEU A 92 -15.93 -17.00 -10.25
C LEU A 92 -15.05 -18.12 -10.81
N LYS A 93 -15.62 -19.32 -10.98
CA LYS A 93 -14.94 -20.45 -11.63
C LYS A 93 -14.59 -20.14 -13.09
N ALA A 94 -15.51 -19.56 -13.85
CA ALA A 94 -15.26 -19.18 -15.23
C ALA A 94 -14.15 -18.11 -15.34
N ALA A 95 -14.03 -17.19 -14.37
CA ALA A 95 -12.91 -16.27 -14.28
C ALA A 95 -11.59 -17.01 -14.01
N ALA A 96 -11.60 -17.99 -13.11
CA ALA A 96 -10.44 -18.82 -12.82
C ALA A 96 -9.97 -19.61 -14.07
N ASP A 97 -10.90 -20.21 -14.81
CA ASP A 97 -10.62 -21.00 -16.02
C ASP A 97 -10.02 -20.14 -17.16
N GLN A 98 -10.24 -18.83 -17.13
CA GLN A 98 -9.66 -17.87 -18.08
C GLN A 98 -8.28 -17.35 -17.66
N CYS A 99 -7.84 -17.59 -16.42
CA CYS A 99 -6.58 -17.10 -15.91
C CYS A 99 -5.46 -18.13 -16.16
N TYR A 100 -4.51 -17.78 -17.02
CA TYR A 100 -3.34 -18.61 -17.32
C TYR A 100 -2.21 -18.51 -16.29
N SER A 101 -2.35 -17.60 -15.32
CA SER A 101 -1.43 -17.44 -14.20
C SER A 101 -1.91 -18.20 -12.97
N ASP A 102 -0.98 -18.55 -12.10
CA ASP A 102 -1.26 -19.11 -10.79
C ASP A 102 -1.71 -18.03 -9.79
N ARG A 103 -1.73 -16.75 -10.19
CA ARG A 103 -2.06 -15.61 -9.33
C ARG A 103 -3.14 -14.70 -9.92
N VAL A 104 -4.00 -14.23 -9.04
CA VAL A 104 -5.07 -13.27 -9.33
C VAL A 104 -5.02 -12.10 -8.36
N VAL A 105 -5.49 -10.94 -8.84
CA VAL A 105 -5.81 -9.79 -7.99
C VAL A 105 -7.33 -9.73 -7.84
N VAL A 106 -7.82 -9.87 -6.62
CA VAL A 106 -9.23 -9.71 -6.28
C VAL A 106 -9.38 -8.38 -5.56
N GLY A 107 -10.27 -7.50 -6.04
CA GLY A 107 -10.37 -6.16 -5.47
C GLY A 107 -11.69 -5.47 -5.72
N ALA A 108 -11.75 -4.23 -5.26
CA ALA A 108 -12.89 -3.35 -5.45
C ALA A 108 -12.43 -1.93 -5.80
N MET A 109 -13.19 -1.28 -6.68
CA MET A 109 -12.98 0.12 -7.07
C MET A 109 -14.31 0.88 -7.00
N GLU A 110 -14.28 2.16 -6.66
CA GLU A 110 -15.50 2.97 -6.52
C GLU A 110 -16.16 3.30 -7.88
N ASN A 111 -15.43 3.28 -8.99
CA ASN A 111 -15.92 3.64 -10.32
C ASN A 111 -15.31 2.71 -11.38
N GLU A 112 -16.08 2.32 -12.39
CA GLU A 112 -15.61 1.46 -13.49
C GLU A 112 -14.42 2.00 -14.30
N ASN A 113 -14.21 3.32 -14.30
CA ASN A 113 -13.10 3.98 -14.97
C ASN A 113 -11.91 4.24 -14.04
N SER A 114 -11.96 3.77 -12.79
CA SER A 114 -10.84 3.92 -11.85
C SER A 114 -9.67 3.02 -12.26
N THR A 115 -8.46 3.57 -12.21
CA THR A 115 -7.22 2.79 -12.28
C THR A 115 -6.72 2.35 -10.91
N ILE A 116 -7.46 2.68 -9.84
CA ILE A 116 -7.11 2.39 -8.45
C ILE A 116 -8.15 1.43 -7.87
N LEU A 117 -7.67 0.31 -7.35
CA LEU A 117 -8.42 -0.59 -6.49
C LEU A 117 -8.28 -0.09 -5.05
N ASN A 118 -9.37 0.38 -4.45
CA ASN A 118 -9.38 0.91 -3.09
C ASN A 118 -8.90 -0.14 -2.07
N VAL A 119 -9.31 -1.39 -2.27
CA VAL A 119 -8.83 -2.56 -1.54
C VAL A 119 -8.64 -3.70 -2.54
N ALA A 120 -7.53 -4.39 -2.45
CA ALA A 120 -7.23 -5.54 -3.28
C ALA A 120 -6.40 -6.56 -2.51
N ALA A 121 -6.53 -7.84 -2.85
CA ALA A 121 -5.60 -8.85 -2.40
C ALA A 121 -5.08 -9.63 -3.58
N VAL A 122 -3.79 -9.96 -3.52
CA VAL A 122 -3.14 -10.86 -4.45
C VAL A 122 -3.08 -12.23 -3.80
N GLY A 123 -3.63 -13.22 -4.49
CA GLY A 123 -3.69 -14.60 -4.02
C GLY A 123 -3.59 -15.60 -5.17
N PRO A 124 -3.47 -16.89 -4.87
CA PRO A 124 -3.42 -17.90 -5.89
C PRO A 124 -4.77 -18.01 -6.62
N THR A 125 -4.79 -18.33 -7.91
CA THR A 125 -6.02 -18.46 -8.72
C THR A 125 -7.06 -19.40 -8.09
N ARG A 126 -6.60 -20.37 -7.29
CA ARG A 126 -7.47 -21.29 -6.54
C ARG A 126 -8.44 -20.63 -5.56
N VAL A 127 -8.18 -19.40 -5.13
CA VAL A 127 -9.10 -18.65 -4.26
C VAL A 127 -10.49 -18.50 -4.89
N LEU A 128 -10.57 -18.49 -6.22
CA LEU A 128 -11.82 -18.33 -6.99
C LEU A 128 -12.70 -19.58 -7.04
N TYR A 129 -12.22 -20.72 -6.56
CA TYR A 129 -12.96 -21.98 -6.48
C TYR A 129 -12.76 -22.71 -5.15
N LEU A 130 -12.40 -21.98 -4.09
CA LEU A 130 -12.41 -22.51 -2.73
C LEU A 130 -13.81 -22.99 -2.32
N ASN A 131 -13.86 -23.80 -1.27
CA ASN A 131 -15.09 -24.23 -0.64
C ASN A 131 -14.91 -24.24 0.88
N VAL A 132 -14.74 -23.04 1.44
CA VAL A 132 -14.47 -22.82 2.87
C VAL A 132 -15.34 -21.68 3.39
N SER A 133 -15.81 -21.81 4.63
CA SER A 133 -16.69 -20.81 5.24
C SER A 133 -15.94 -19.53 5.62
N ALA A 134 -16.64 -18.40 5.65
CA ALA A 134 -16.11 -17.17 6.23
C ALA A 134 -15.80 -17.28 7.75
N GLU A 135 -16.39 -18.28 8.43
CA GLU A 135 -16.12 -18.59 9.84
C GLU A 135 -14.83 -19.39 10.03
N THR A 136 -14.45 -20.18 9.03
CA THR A 136 -13.23 -21.01 8.99
C THR A 136 -12.47 -20.78 7.67
N PRO A 137 -12.02 -19.53 7.41
CA PRO A 137 -11.35 -19.19 6.16
C PRO A 137 -10.01 -19.91 6.03
N GLU A 138 -9.55 -20.08 4.79
CA GLU A 138 -8.22 -20.62 4.53
C GLU A 138 -7.18 -19.50 4.56
N GLU A 139 -6.13 -19.66 5.35
CA GLU A 139 -5.01 -18.72 5.39
C GLU A 139 -4.00 -19.02 4.28
N ILE A 140 -3.70 -18.00 3.47
CA ILE A 140 -2.72 -18.07 2.39
C ILE A 140 -1.88 -16.79 2.47
N GLU A 141 -0.60 -16.91 2.85
CA GLU A 141 0.36 -15.80 2.90
C GLU A 141 -0.16 -14.57 3.67
N ASN A 142 -0.63 -14.79 4.90
CA ASN A 142 -1.21 -13.76 5.79
C ASN A 142 -2.54 -13.15 5.31
N VAL A 143 -3.23 -13.81 4.38
CA VAL A 143 -4.57 -13.43 3.92
C VAL A 143 -5.53 -14.58 4.19
N LEU A 144 -6.62 -14.30 4.92
CA LEU A 144 -7.71 -15.23 5.13
C LEU A 144 -8.70 -15.13 3.96
N TRP A 145 -8.74 -16.16 3.12
CA TRP A 145 -9.65 -16.27 1.97
C TRP A 145 -10.84 -17.15 2.29
N TYR A 146 -12.01 -16.79 1.75
CA TYR A 146 -13.21 -17.61 1.87
C TYR A 146 -14.07 -17.58 0.61
N LEU A 147 -14.69 -18.72 0.32
CA LEU A 147 -15.72 -18.90 -0.71
C LEU A 147 -16.69 -19.95 -0.18
N GLU A 148 -17.84 -19.48 0.29
CA GLU A 148 -18.93 -20.31 0.79
C GLU A 148 -20.09 -20.19 -0.20
N SER A 149 -20.30 -21.24 -1.00
CA SER A 149 -21.41 -21.27 -1.96
C SER A 149 -22.75 -21.07 -1.25
N GLY A 150 -23.60 -20.24 -1.82
CA GLY A 150 -24.87 -19.81 -1.21
C GLY A 150 -24.72 -18.75 -0.12
N ARG A 151 -23.51 -18.24 0.14
CA ARG A 151 -23.26 -17.23 1.16
C ARG A 151 -22.34 -16.13 0.66
N THR A 152 -21.02 -16.29 0.72
CA THR A 152 -20.08 -15.17 0.54
C THR A 152 -18.74 -15.57 -0.08
N PHE A 153 -18.08 -14.59 -0.70
CA PHE A 153 -16.70 -14.64 -1.17
C PHE A 153 -15.94 -13.40 -0.74
N GLY A 154 -14.67 -13.54 -0.42
CA GLY A 154 -13.81 -12.41 -0.10
C GLY A 154 -12.53 -12.77 0.63
N PHE A 155 -11.94 -11.76 1.26
CA PHE A 155 -10.72 -11.90 2.04
C PHE A 155 -10.67 -10.91 3.21
N ARG A 156 -9.82 -11.22 4.19
CA ARG A 156 -9.45 -10.33 5.29
C ARG A 156 -8.03 -10.62 5.82
N PRO A 157 -7.38 -9.67 6.51
CA PRO A 157 -6.15 -9.95 7.25
C PRO A 157 -6.32 -11.05 8.30
N THR A 158 -5.23 -11.77 8.59
CA THR A 158 -5.12 -12.76 9.69
C THR A 158 -5.33 -12.16 11.07
N ASP A 159 -4.85 -10.94 11.26
CA ASP A 159 -4.72 -10.31 12.59
C ASP A 159 -6.01 -9.63 13.05
N ASN A 160 -7.09 -9.75 12.29
CA ASN A 160 -8.37 -9.15 12.65
C ASN A 160 -9.14 -10.05 13.62
N ASP A 161 -9.28 -9.59 14.86
CA ASP A 161 -10.21 -10.18 15.82
C ASP A 161 -11.63 -10.14 15.21
N PRO A 162 -12.30 -11.30 15.05
CA PRO A 162 -13.68 -11.35 14.55
C PRO A 162 -14.68 -10.60 15.46
N ASN A 163 -14.31 -10.31 16.71
CA ASN A 163 -15.14 -9.57 17.67
C ASN A 163 -14.85 -8.06 17.70
N GLU A 164 -13.76 -7.58 17.09
CA GLU A 164 -13.51 -6.15 16.95
C GLU A 164 -14.32 -5.57 15.79
N SER A 165 -15.56 -5.22 16.11
CA SER A 165 -16.40 -4.41 15.25
C SER A 165 -16.04 -2.92 15.41
N PRO A 166 -15.69 -2.18 14.33
CA PRO A 166 -15.41 -2.69 13.00
C PRO A 166 -14.21 -2.01 12.32
N ARG A 167 -13.83 -2.56 11.17
CA ARG A 167 -13.14 -1.83 10.07
C ARG A 167 -11.63 -1.90 10.03
N SER A 168 -11.11 -3.11 9.85
CA SER A 168 -9.99 -3.20 8.93
C SER A 168 -10.38 -2.63 7.56
N GLU A 169 -9.63 -1.64 7.11
CA GLU A 169 -9.71 -1.04 5.77
C GLU A 169 -9.36 -2.05 4.66
N LEU A 170 -8.84 -3.21 5.08
CA LEU A 170 -8.33 -4.30 4.27
C LEU A 170 -9.33 -5.45 4.08
N PHE A 171 -10.60 -5.25 4.44
CA PHE A 171 -11.65 -6.28 4.27
C PHE A 171 -12.36 -6.15 2.92
N LEU A 172 -12.60 -7.25 2.23
CA LEU A 172 -13.48 -7.30 1.06
C LEU A 172 -14.43 -8.48 1.17
N GLY A 173 -15.71 -8.27 0.83
CA GLY A 173 -16.66 -9.37 0.78
C GLY A 173 -17.91 -9.07 -0.03
N TRP A 174 -18.37 -10.06 -0.79
CA TRP A 174 -19.65 -10.02 -1.50
C TRP A 174 -20.42 -11.33 -1.41
N TYR A 175 -21.73 -11.26 -1.60
CA TYR A 175 -22.58 -12.44 -1.62
C TYR A 175 -22.39 -13.25 -2.92
N VAL A 176 -22.56 -14.57 -2.82
CA VAL A 176 -22.42 -15.51 -3.94
C VAL A 176 -23.56 -16.53 -3.92
N ASP A 177 -24.12 -16.84 -5.10
CA ASP A 177 -25.21 -17.80 -5.31
C ASP A 177 -26.52 -17.45 -4.57
N VAL A 178 -26.69 -16.17 -4.23
CA VAL A 178 -27.91 -15.62 -3.63
C VAL A 178 -28.25 -14.32 -4.33
N ASN A 179 -29.53 -13.92 -4.29
CA ASN A 179 -30.03 -12.71 -4.96
C ASN A 179 -29.66 -11.41 -4.22
N TYR A 180 -28.37 -11.24 -3.93
CA TYR A 180 -27.79 -10.08 -3.26
C TYR A 180 -26.46 -9.68 -3.90
N GLY A 181 -26.15 -8.39 -3.80
CA GLY A 181 -24.91 -7.81 -4.29
C GLY A 181 -23.69 -8.05 -3.38
N GLY A 182 -22.72 -7.15 -3.41
CA GLY A 182 -21.58 -7.18 -2.51
C GLY A 182 -21.80 -6.44 -1.20
N TRP A 183 -21.21 -6.90 -0.12
CA TRP A 183 -21.42 -6.32 1.20
C TRP A 183 -20.47 -5.14 1.47
N ARG A 184 -19.18 -5.34 1.19
CA ARG A 184 -18.11 -4.48 1.71
C ARG A 184 -16.89 -4.40 0.80
N ALA A 185 -16.27 -3.22 0.79
CA ALA A 185 -14.98 -2.89 0.19
C ALA A 185 -14.23 -1.92 1.12
N GLY A 186 -13.32 -2.45 1.93
CA GLY A 186 -12.57 -1.72 2.95
C GLY A 186 -13.49 -1.01 3.96
N LYS A 187 -13.42 0.32 3.99
CA LYS A 187 -14.31 1.15 4.83
C LYS A 187 -15.76 1.22 4.31
N ALA A 188 -15.98 1.03 3.01
CA ALA A 188 -17.30 1.13 2.42
C ALA A 188 -18.12 -0.14 2.70
N THR A 189 -19.32 0.03 3.27
CA THR A 189 -20.23 -1.06 3.67
C THR A 189 -21.61 -0.86 3.04
N ASN A 190 -22.50 -1.85 3.19
CA ASN A 190 -23.86 -1.82 2.62
C ASN A 190 -23.87 -1.60 1.10
N LEU A 191 -22.89 -2.17 0.39
CA LEU A 191 -22.72 -1.95 -1.04
C LEU A 191 -23.67 -2.77 -1.92
N TYR A 192 -24.56 -3.59 -1.35
CA TYR A 192 -25.29 -4.64 -2.08
C TYR A 192 -26.33 -4.11 -3.07
N GLN A 193 -26.63 -2.81 -3.02
CA GLN A 193 -27.45 -2.08 -3.99
C GLN A 193 -26.66 -1.03 -4.79
N ASN A 194 -25.35 -0.91 -4.54
CA ASN A 194 -24.51 0.10 -5.14
C ASN A 194 -24.11 -0.29 -6.59
N SER A 195 -24.45 0.55 -7.56
CA SER A 195 -24.09 0.37 -8.97
C SER A 195 -22.76 1.01 -9.36
N LYS A 196 -22.22 1.90 -8.52
CA LYS A 196 -20.99 2.66 -8.75
C LYS A 196 -19.77 1.79 -8.44
N TRP A 197 -19.74 1.21 -7.23
CA TRP A 197 -18.70 0.29 -6.79
C TRP A 197 -18.66 -0.95 -7.67
N ARG A 198 -17.46 -1.42 -8.00
CA ARG A 198 -17.21 -2.58 -8.85
C ARG A 198 -16.44 -3.66 -8.10
N LYS A 199 -16.84 -4.90 -8.31
CA LYS A 199 -16.14 -6.14 -7.93
C LYS A 199 -15.23 -6.53 -9.08
N ILE A 200 -13.95 -6.68 -8.80
CA ILE A 200 -12.92 -6.80 -9.82
C ILE A 200 -12.07 -8.04 -9.57
N ILE A 201 -11.75 -8.76 -10.64
CA ILE A 201 -10.74 -9.81 -10.65
C ILE A 201 -9.86 -9.62 -11.88
N TYR A 202 -8.55 -9.53 -11.66
CA TYR A 202 -7.53 -9.55 -12.72
C TYR A 202 -6.71 -10.84 -12.65
N CYS A 203 -6.34 -11.36 -13.82
CA CYS A 203 -5.24 -12.33 -13.95
C CYS A 203 -3.93 -11.56 -14.04
N MET A 204 -2.95 -11.94 -13.22
CA MET A 204 -1.60 -11.39 -13.33
C MET A 204 -0.87 -12.03 -14.52
N PRO A 205 0.10 -11.36 -15.16
CA PRO A 205 0.94 -11.97 -16.18
C PRO A 205 1.77 -13.14 -15.60
N THR A 206 2.05 -14.14 -16.43
CA THR A 206 3.02 -15.20 -16.15
C THR A 206 4.43 -14.72 -16.54
N PHE A 207 5.41 -14.90 -15.67
CA PHE A 207 6.82 -14.58 -15.94
C PHE A 207 7.64 -15.86 -16.17
#